data_AF-A0A7V5PFD7-F1
#
_entry.id   AF-A0A7V5PFD7-F1
#
_cell.length_a   1.000
_cell.length_b   1.000
_cell.length_c   1.000
_cell.angle_alpha   90.00
_cell.angle_beta   90.00
_cell.angle_gamma   90.00
#
_symmetry.space_group_name_H-M   'P 1'
#
loop_
_entity.id
_entity.type
_entity.pdbx_description
1 polymer ?
#
loop_
_entity_poly.entity_id
_entity_poly.type
_entity_poly.pdbx_seq_one_letter_code
_entity_poly.pdbx_strand_id
1 'polypeptide(L)'
;MKPKHIFILILLFLSGCITDEKVTTYFHPDGTLTRIVTFKTNRKKLDPEQLAIPVDSSWTLTVRKDTADTAQFLVRAEKTFGRVQWLNNDYKIKPNALSGVKREISFERKFMWFYTFYYYQETVSKVFDQHPLSEFLTDIAEYFFLGFFCRI
;
A
#
# COMPACT_ATOMS: atom_id res chain seq x y z
N MET A 1 -26.37 24.65 31.48
CA MET A 1 -25.26 25.05 30.57
C MET A 1 -25.41 24.26 29.27
N LYS A 2 -25.47 24.95 28.12
CA LYS A 2 -25.81 24.35 26.82
C LYS A 2 -24.60 23.58 26.26
N PRO A 3 -24.74 22.30 25.82
CA PRO A 3 -23.62 21.47 25.34
C PRO A 3 -23.16 21.81 23.92
N LYS A 4 -23.17 23.08 23.52
CA LYS A 4 -22.84 23.51 22.14
C LYS A 4 -21.33 23.56 21.84
N HIS A 5 -20.48 23.53 22.87
CA HIS A 5 -19.01 23.66 22.69
C HIS A 5 -18.26 22.32 22.70
N ILE A 6 -18.91 21.22 23.10
CA ILE A 6 -18.28 19.87 23.11
C ILE A 6 -18.09 19.33 21.68
N PHE A 7 -18.98 19.66 20.74
CA PHE A 7 -18.93 19.14 19.37
C PHE A 7 -17.76 19.71 18.54
N ILE A 8 -17.36 20.97 18.80
CA ILE A 8 -16.24 21.63 18.10
C ILE A 8 -14.88 21.08 18.55
N LEU A 9 -14.77 20.61 19.79
CA LEU A 9 -13.53 20.05 20.32
C LEU A 9 -13.22 18.65 19.75
N ILE A 10 -14.26 17.88 19.38
CA ILE A 10 -14.12 16.53 18.81
C ILE A 10 -13.65 16.58 17.34
N LEU A 11 -14.00 17.62 16.59
CA LEU A 11 -13.58 17.77 15.18
C LEU A 11 -12.08 18.06 15.01
N LEU A 12 -11.39 18.53 16.05
CA LEU A 12 -9.96 18.89 15.99
C LEU A 12 -9.00 17.69 16.08
N PHE A 13 -9.50 16.48 16.33
CA PHE A 13 -8.66 15.27 16.45
C PHE A 13 -8.55 14.45 15.16
N LEU A 14 -9.15 14.89 14.05
CA LEU A 14 -9.26 14.10 12.81
C LEU A 14 -8.10 14.25 11.81
N SER A 15 -7.09 15.08 12.06
CA SER A 15 -6.08 15.38 11.03
C SER A 15 -4.77 14.60 11.18
N GLY A 16 -4.64 13.50 10.44
CA GLY A 16 -3.37 12.79 10.28
C GLY A 16 -3.44 11.60 9.33
N CYS A 17 -4.18 11.69 8.24
CA CYS A 17 -4.24 10.60 7.26
C CYS A 17 -2.94 10.56 6.44
N ILE A 18 -2.41 9.37 6.20
CA ILE A 18 -1.34 9.14 5.23
C ILE A 18 -1.99 9.33 3.85
N THR A 19 -1.44 10.26 3.08
CA THR A 19 -1.92 10.57 1.74
C THR A 19 -0.86 10.14 0.72
N ASP A 20 -1.32 9.77 -0.48
CA ASP A 20 -0.47 9.44 -1.63
C ASP A 20 0.47 8.24 -1.41
N GLU A 21 -0.03 7.14 -0.83
CA GLU A 21 0.72 5.89 -0.78
C GLU A 21 0.86 5.28 -2.19
N LYS A 22 2.11 5.18 -2.65
CA LYS A 22 2.49 4.52 -3.89
C LYS A 22 3.33 3.29 -3.56
N VAL A 23 2.88 2.15 -4.05
CA VAL A 23 3.56 0.87 -3.90
C VAL A 23 4.15 0.49 -5.25
N THR A 24 5.43 0.13 -5.28
CA THR A 24 6.13 -0.32 -6.50
C THR A 24 6.85 -1.63 -6.19
N THR A 25 6.68 -2.63 -7.06
CA THR A 25 7.42 -3.89 -6.98
C THR A 25 8.32 -4.02 -8.18
N TYR A 26 9.61 -4.23 -7.96
CA TYR A 26 10.57 -4.58 -8.99
C TYR A 26 10.88 -6.07 -8.90
N PHE A 27 10.69 -6.81 -9.99
CA PHE A 27 11.08 -8.21 -10.10
C PHE A 27 12.43 -8.30 -10.80
N HIS A 28 13.40 -8.92 -10.14
CA HIS A 28 14.76 -9.03 -10.63
C HIS A 28 14.96 -10.31 -11.45
N PRO A 29 15.90 -10.33 -12.41
CA PRO A 29 16.16 -11.51 -13.24
C PRO A 29 16.56 -12.77 -12.46
N ASP A 30 17.16 -12.59 -11.27
CA ASP A 30 17.59 -13.63 -10.35
C ASP A 30 16.43 -14.27 -9.54
N GLY A 31 15.20 -13.77 -9.71
CA GLY A 31 14.01 -14.25 -9.01
C GLY A 31 13.73 -13.57 -7.68
N THR A 32 14.62 -12.66 -7.25
CA THR A 32 14.34 -11.79 -6.11
C THR A 32 13.38 -10.68 -6.50
N LEU A 33 12.82 -9.98 -5.51
CA LEU A 33 11.96 -8.84 -5.74
C LEU A 33 12.21 -7.74 -4.71
N THR A 34 12.08 -6.49 -5.13
CA THR A 34 12.19 -5.33 -4.26
C THR A 34 10.84 -4.63 -4.20
N ARG A 35 10.27 -4.49 -2.99
CA ARG A 35 9.06 -3.71 -2.76
C ARG A 35 9.48 -2.36 -2.20
N ILE A 36 9.02 -1.30 -2.84
CA ILE A 36 9.22 0.08 -2.43
C ILE A 36 7.85 0.68 -2.16
N VAL A 37 7.70 1.31 -1.01
CA VAL A 37 6.51 2.08 -0.65
C VAL A 37 6.91 3.50 -0.34
N THR A 38 6.26 4.43 -1.02
CA THR A 38 6.45 5.85 -0.83
C THR A 38 5.16 6.50 -0.44
N PHE A 39 5.17 7.38 0.56
CA PHE A 39 3.99 8.11 0.98
C PHE A 39 4.38 9.44 1.60
N LYS A 40 3.41 10.35 1.69
CA LYS A 40 3.60 11.64 2.34
C LYS A 40 2.98 11.64 3.73
N THR A 41 3.64 12.31 4.67
CA THR A 41 3.15 12.46 6.04
C THR A 41 3.55 13.79 6.64
N ASN A 42 2.69 14.35 7.49
CA ASN A 42 3.01 15.49 8.35
C ASN A 42 3.71 15.06 9.65
N ARG A 43 3.86 13.75 9.89
CA ARG A 43 4.45 13.19 11.11
C ARG A 43 5.92 12.79 10.88
N LYS A 44 6.81 13.28 11.75
CA LYS A 44 8.23 12.92 11.74
C LYS A 44 8.49 11.47 12.18
N LYS A 45 7.65 10.95 13.08
CA LYS A 45 7.70 9.56 13.55
C LYS A 45 6.56 8.77 12.91
N LEU A 46 6.92 7.63 12.34
CA LEU A 46 6.00 6.70 11.70
C LEU A 46 5.65 5.58 12.66
N ASP A 47 4.38 5.20 12.66
CA ASP A 47 3.91 3.98 13.30
C ASP A 47 3.71 2.92 12.20
N PRO A 48 4.52 1.86 12.15
CA PRO A 48 4.44 0.83 11.11
C PRO A 48 3.07 0.15 11.05
N GLU A 49 2.35 0.06 12.18
CA GLU A 49 1.02 -0.56 12.24
C GLU A 49 -0.04 0.26 11.51
N GLN A 50 0.19 1.56 11.30
CA GLN A 50 -0.71 2.44 10.57
C GLN A 50 -0.51 2.40 9.06
N LEU A 51 0.49 1.65 8.58
CA LEU A 51 0.77 1.50 7.16
C LEU A 51 -0.05 0.34 6.57
N ALA A 52 -0.48 0.46 5.32
CA ALA A 52 -1.16 -0.61 4.58
C ALA A 52 -0.22 -1.76 4.16
N ILE A 53 1.05 -1.66 4.57
CA ILE A 53 2.09 -2.65 4.35
C ILE A 53 2.83 -2.99 5.65
N PRO A 54 3.26 -4.25 5.82
CA PRO A 54 3.96 -4.70 7.01
C PRO A 54 5.43 -4.22 7.01
N VAL A 55 5.65 -2.99 7.45
CA VAL A 55 7.00 -2.44 7.65
C VAL A 55 7.55 -2.88 9.00
N ASP A 56 8.81 -3.29 9.03
CA ASP A 56 9.55 -3.64 10.25
C ASP A 56 11.01 -3.17 10.14
N SER A 57 11.87 -3.59 11.08
CA SER A 57 13.29 -3.21 11.10
C SER A 57 14.12 -3.73 9.93
N SER A 58 13.63 -4.71 9.16
CA SER A 58 14.30 -5.21 7.96
C SER A 58 14.08 -4.32 6.73
N TRP A 59 13.20 -3.33 6.82
CA TRP A 59 13.00 -2.33 5.78
C TRP A 59 14.00 -1.19 5.92
N THR A 60 14.55 -0.75 4.79
CA THR A 60 15.35 0.47 4.72
C THR A 60 14.42 1.67 4.61
N LEU A 61 14.43 2.54 5.61
CA LEU A 61 13.61 3.74 5.68
C LEU A 61 14.43 4.99 5.31
N THR A 62 13.96 5.74 4.33
CA THR A 62 14.50 7.06 3.97
C THR A 62 13.40 8.10 4.16
N VAL A 63 13.66 9.12 4.98
CA VAL A 63 12.74 10.24 5.19
C VAL A 63 13.41 11.51 4.68
N ARG A 64 12.71 12.25 3.81
CA ARG A 64 13.17 13.53 3.28
C ARG A 64 12.07 14.57 3.43
N LYS A 65 12.45 15.82 3.59
CA LYS A 65 11.49 16.93 3.55
C LYS A 65 10.97 17.06 2.11
N ASP A 66 9.66 17.17 1.93
CA ASP A 66 9.09 17.39 0.61
C ASP A 66 9.49 18.78 0.11
N THR A 67 10.02 18.85 -1.11
CA THR A 67 10.46 20.11 -1.74
C THR A 67 9.28 20.91 -2.29
N ALA A 68 8.14 20.26 -2.55
CA ALA A 68 6.91 20.92 -3.00
C ALA A 68 6.05 21.42 -1.83
N ASP A 69 6.02 20.67 -0.71
CA ASP A 69 5.31 21.06 0.52
C ASP A 69 6.21 20.92 1.74
N THR A 70 6.73 22.05 2.22
CA THR A 70 7.65 22.05 3.37
C THR A 70 7.02 21.62 4.70
N ALA A 71 5.69 21.50 4.79
CA ALA A 71 5.00 20.95 5.95
C ALA A 71 4.98 19.41 5.97
N GLN A 72 5.36 18.76 4.86
CA GLN A 72 5.29 17.31 4.69
C GLN A 72 6.68 16.68 4.57
N PHE A 73 6.72 15.40 4.91
CA PHE A 73 7.84 14.50 4.72
C PHE A 73 7.47 13.46 3.67
N LEU A 74 8.37 13.26 2.73
CA LEU A 74 8.35 12.13 1.82
C LEU A 74 9.09 10.96 2.48
N VAL A 75 8.37 9.87 2.70
CA VAL A 75 8.90 8.64 3.26
C VAL A 75 9.05 7.64 2.13
N ARG A 76 10.18 6.92 2.12
CA ARG A 76 10.44 5.79 1.24
C ARG A 76 10.88 4.59 2.08
N ALA A 77 10.06 3.56 2.13
CA ALA A 77 10.38 2.26 2.70
C ALA A 77 10.74 1.28 1.60
N GLU A 78 11.88 0.60 1.71
CA GLU A 78 12.35 -0.39 0.74
C GLU A 78 12.74 -1.70 1.41
N LYS A 79 12.35 -2.82 0.80
CA LYS A 79 12.83 -4.14 1.21
C LYS A 79 12.94 -5.08 0.02
N THR A 80 14.02 -5.85 0.01
CA THR A 80 14.25 -6.93 -0.96
C THR A 80 13.90 -8.28 -0.34
N PHE A 81 13.16 -9.09 -1.10
CA PHE A 81 12.76 -10.44 -0.74
C PHE A 81 13.39 -11.42 -1.72
N GLY A 82 13.88 -12.55 -1.22
CA GLY A 82 14.44 -13.60 -2.07
C GLY A 82 13.41 -14.29 -2.97
N ARG A 83 12.11 -14.23 -2.61
CA ARG A 83 11.01 -14.83 -3.38
C ARG A 83 9.66 -14.27 -2.96
N VAL A 84 8.66 -14.37 -3.83
CA VAL A 84 7.29 -13.88 -3.62
C VAL A 84 6.64 -14.47 -2.37
N GLN A 85 6.91 -15.74 -2.06
CA GLN A 85 6.35 -16.41 -0.89
C GLN A 85 6.72 -15.69 0.42
N TRP A 86 7.91 -15.09 0.49
CA TRP A 86 8.33 -14.33 1.67
C TRP A 86 7.60 -13.01 1.80
N LEU A 87 7.32 -12.32 0.68
CA LEU A 87 6.47 -11.13 0.69
C LEU A 87 5.04 -11.48 1.15
N ASN A 88 4.45 -12.54 0.60
CA ASN A 88 3.13 -13.01 1.03
C ASN A 88 3.11 -13.42 2.52
N ASN A 89 4.20 -14.03 3.01
CA ASN A 89 4.31 -14.40 4.41
C ASN A 89 4.36 -13.16 5.33
N ASP A 90 5.06 -12.11 4.91
CA ASP A 90 5.09 -10.84 5.63
C ASP A 90 3.69 -10.24 5.75
N TYR A 91 2.88 -10.23 4.67
CA TYR A 91 1.48 -9.77 4.73
C TYR A 91 0.57 -10.61 5.64
N LYS A 92 0.91 -11.89 5.85
CA LYS A 92 0.11 -12.79 6.69
C LYS A 92 0.43 -12.67 8.18
N ILE A 93 1.72 -12.52 8.51
CA ILE A 93 2.20 -12.64 9.90
C ILE A 93 2.31 -11.28 10.57
N LYS A 94 2.69 -10.23 9.83
CA LYS A 94 3.07 -8.95 10.44
C LYS A 94 1.87 -8.01 10.52
N PRO A 95 1.73 -7.28 11.64
CA PRO A 95 0.66 -6.31 11.79
C PRO A 95 0.82 -5.19 10.76
N ASN A 96 -0.31 -4.72 10.27
CA ASN A 96 -0.44 -3.58 9.37
C ASN A 96 -1.90 -3.09 9.46
N ALA A 97 -2.18 -1.91 8.90
CA ALA A 97 -3.50 -1.28 8.98
C ALA A 97 -4.60 -2.11 8.31
N LEU A 98 -4.22 -3.08 7.46
CA LEU A 98 -5.10 -3.97 6.71
C LEU A 98 -4.94 -5.43 7.14
N SER A 99 -4.58 -5.70 8.40
CA SER A 99 -4.34 -7.06 8.92
C SER A 99 -5.54 -8.02 8.78
N GLY A 100 -6.76 -7.51 8.61
CA GLY A 100 -7.97 -8.30 8.29
C GLY A 100 -8.21 -8.56 6.80
N VAL A 101 -7.39 -7.98 5.91
CA VAL A 101 -7.55 -8.07 4.45
C VAL A 101 -6.52 -9.05 3.90
N LYS A 102 -6.98 -10.17 3.33
CA LYS A 102 -6.08 -11.14 2.72
C LYS A 102 -5.53 -10.57 1.41
N ARG A 103 -4.22 -10.36 1.37
CA ARG A 103 -3.47 -10.00 0.16
C ARG A 103 -2.60 -11.16 -0.28
N GLU A 104 -2.64 -11.48 -1.56
CA GLU A 104 -1.86 -12.56 -2.16
C GLU A 104 -1.28 -12.11 -3.49
N ILE A 105 0.04 -12.19 -3.60
CA ILE A 105 0.80 -11.78 -4.78
C ILE A 105 1.34 -13.04 -5.45
N SER A 106 1.20 -13.13 -6.76
CA SER A 106 1.85 -14.15 -7.59
C SER A 106 2.65 -13.50 -8.71
N PHE A 107 3.75 -14.14 -9.04
CA PHE A 107 4.59 -13.77 -10.18
C PHE A 107 5.08 -15.04 -10.84
N GLU A 108 4.81 -15.16 -12.13
CA GLU A 108 5.23 -16.29 -12.95
C GLU A 108 6.01 -15.78 -14.16
N ARG A 109 7.14 -16.43 -14.43
CA ARG A 109 7.95 -16.21 -15.62
C ARG A 109 7.86 -17.44 -16.51
N LYS A 110 7.30 -17.29 -17.70
CA LYS A 110 7.18 -18.37 -18.69
C LYS A 110 8.09 -18.09 -19.87
N PHE A 111 9.15 -18.89 -19.98
CA PHE A 111 10.10 -18.82 -21.08
C PHE A 111 9.56 -19.53 -22.33
N MET A 112 9.70 -18.89 -23.49
CA MET A 112 9.43 -19.44 -24.81
C MET A 112 10.66 -19.19 -25.70
N TRP A 113 10.71 -19.81 -26.88
CA TRP A 113 11.91 -19.81 -27.73
C TRP A 113 12.42 -18.41 -28.12
N PHE A 114 11.54 -17.41 -28.23
CA PHE A 114 11.91 -16.06 -28.69
C PHE A 114 11.44 -14.93 -27.77
N TYR A 115 10.67 -15.24 -26.73
CA TYR A 115 10.10 -14.24 -25.84
C TYR A 115 9.84 -14.85 -24.47
N THR A 116 9.68 -14.01 -23.47
CA THR A 116 9.35 -14.41 -22.11
C THR A 116 8.08 -13.67 -21.69
N PHE A 117 7.10 -14.40 -21.20
CA PHE A 117 5.94 -13.80 -20.56
C PHE A 117 6.18 -13.64 -19.07
N TYR A 118 5.76 -12.49 -18.55
CA TYR A 118 5.73 -12.19 -17.14
C TYR A 118 4.27 -12.02 -16.74
N TYR A 119 3.81 -12.87 -15.83
CA TYR A 119 2.46 -12.79 -15.28
C TYR A 119 2.57 -12.29 -13.86
N TYR A 120 2.07 -11.08 -13.61
CA TYR A 120 1.93 -10.51 -12.28
C TYR A 120 0.46 -10.48 -11.90
N GLN A 121 0.14 -10.95 -10.69
CA GLN A 121 -1.21 -10.82 -10.14
C GLN A 121 -1.10 -10.47 -8.65
N GLU A 122 -1.87 -9.47 -8.23
CA GLU A 122 -2.04 -9.11 -6.82
C GLU A 122 -3.54 -9.17 -6.52
N THR A 123 -3.92 -10.10 -5.64
CA THR A 123 -5.30 -10.34 -5.25
C THR A 123 -5.50 -9.83 -3.84
N VAL A 124 -6.45 -8.92 -3.67
CA VAL A 124 -6.86 -8.37 -2.37
C VAL A 124 -8.28 -8.85 -2.10
N SER A 125 -8.49 -9.58 -1.01
CA SER A 125 -9.81 -10.09 -0.66
C SER A 125 -10.76 -8.96 -0.29
N LYS A 126 -12.07 -9.22 -0.44
CA LYS A 126 -13.09 -8.28 -0.02
C LYS A 126 -12.99 -8.00 1.48
N VAL A 127 -13.16 -6.74 1.83
CA VAL A 127 -13.29 -6.28 3.23
C VAL A 127 -14.76 -6.24 3.66
N PHE A 128 -15.67 -6.21 2.68
CA PHE A 128 -17.11 -6.11 2.89
C PHE A 128 -17.82 -7.25 2.16
N ASP A 129 -18.50 -8.12 2.93
CA ASP A 129 -19.31 -9.22 2.39
C ASP A 129 -20.76 -8.79 2.07
N GLN A 130 -21.17 -7.60 2.52
CA GLN A 130 -22.58 -7.23 2.60
C GLN A 130 -23.16 -6.62 1.32
N HIS A 131 -22.32 -6.20 0.37
CA HIS A 131 -22.77 -5.57 -0.88
C HIS A 131 -22.03 -6.14 -2.09
N PRO A 132 -22.72 -6.74 -3.07
CA PRO A 132 -22.07 -7.25 -4.25
C PRO A 132 -21.53 -6.07 -5.07
N LEU A 133 -20.20 -6.05 -5.24
CA LEU A 133 -19.48 -5.02 -6.02
C LEU A 133 -20.06 -4.83 -7.43
N SER A 134 -20.71 -5.84 -8.02
CA SER A 134 -21.40 -5.74 -9.32
C SER A 134 -22.52 -4.70 -9.35
N GLU A 135 -23.09 -4.34 -8.20
CA GLU A 135 -24.10 -3.27 -8.10
C GLU A 135 -23.49 -1.88 -8.22
N PHE A 136 -22.21 -1.72 -7.88
CA PHE A 136 -21.48 -0.45 -7.87
C PHE A 136 -20.49 -0.32 -9.03
N LEU A 137 -20.03 -1.46 -9.54
CA LEU A 137 -19.14 -1.56 -10.68
C LEU A 137 -19.95 -1.78 -11.96
N THR A 138 -20.69 -0.75 -12.38
CA THR A 138 -21.06 -0.62 -13.80
C THR A 138 -19.80 -0.27 -14.59
N ASP A 139 -19.78 -0.59 -15.91
CA ASP A 139 -18.63 -0.63 -16.86
C ASP A 139 -17.57 0.49 -16.79
N ILE A 140 -17.82 1.57 -16.05
CA ILE A 140 -16.96 2.74 -15.91
C ILE A 140 -16.10 2.68 -14.62
N ALA A 141 -16.47 1.86 -13.64
CA ALA A 141 -15.81 1.82 -12.33
C ALA A 141 -14.65 0.81 -12.21
N GLU A 142 -14.37 0.02 -13.25
CA GLU A 142 -13.06 -0.66 -13.36
C GLU A 142 -11.91 0.35 -13.22
N TYR A 143 -12.10 1.60 -13.63
CA TYR A 143 -11.09 2.65 -13.48
C TYR A 143 -10.94 3.21 -12.05
N PHE A 144 -11.94 3.10 -11.17
CA PHE A 144 -11.88 3.76 -9.86
C PHE A 144 -11.07 2.96 -8.82
N PHE A 145 -11.01 1.63 -8.97
CA PHE A 145 -10.09 0.78 -8.18
C PHE A 145 -8.75 0.54 -8.89
N LEU A 146 -8.68 0.75 -10.22
CA LEU A 146 -7.41 0.79 -10.97
C LEU A 146 -6.74 2.17 -10.97
N GLY A 147 -7.39 3.23 -10.45
CA GLY A 147 -6.86 4.60 -10.40
C GLY A 147 -5.63 4.80 -9.51
N PHE A 148 -5.27 3.81 -8.68
CA PHE A 148 -4.00 3.79 -7.93
C PHE A 148 -2.86 3.07 -8.67
N PHE A 149 -3.10 2.49 -9.85
CA PHE A 149 -2.08 1.88 -10.70
C PHE A 149 -2.35 2.16 -12.17
N CYS A 150 -1.61 3.15 -12.71
CA CYS A 150 -1.12 3.29 -14.10
C CYS A 150 -1.39 4.68 -14.69
N ARG A 151 -0.32 5.46 -14.82
CA ARG A 151 -0.04 6.21 -16.04
C ARG A 151 1.47 6.15 -16.26
N ILE A 152 1.85 5.67 -17.45
CA ILE A 152 3.18 5.76 -18.04
C ILE A 152 3.59 7.23 -18.11
#